data_AF-A0A944RNZ5-F1
#
_entry.id   AF-A0A944RNZ5-F1
#
_cell.length_a   1.000
_cell.length_b   1.000
_cell.length_c   1.000
_cell.angle_alpha   90.00
_cell.angle_beta   90.00
_cell.angle_gamma   90.00
#
_symmetry.space_group_name_H-M   'P 1'
#
loop_
_entity.id
_entity.type
_entity.pdbx_description
1 polymer ?
#
loop_
_entity_poly.entity_id
_entity_poly.type
_entity_poly.pdbx_seq_one_letter_code
_entity_poly.pdbx_strand_id
1 'polypeptide(L)' 'MVNINKIMVGCDFSTYSNDTLVYAATLAEKLQAELIIVNVINKKDIDIILKVAEGQFDRNIEKYVEKSA' A
#
# COMPACT_ATOMS: atom_id res chain seq x y z
N MET A 1 -7.58 -28.73 12.53
CA MET A 1 -6.55 -27.68 12.67
C MET A 1 -6.35 -27.04 11.31
N VAL A 2 -6.32 -25.72 11.20
CA VAL A 2 -6.13 -25.03 9.90
C VAL A 2 -4.64 -25.00 9.59
N ASN A 3 -4.26 -25.39 8.38
CA ASN A 3 -2.88 -25.31 7.91
C ASN A 3 -2.69 -24.04 7.09
N ILE A 4 -1.96 -23.06 7.64
CA ILE A 4 -1.65 -21.81 6.95
C ILE A 4 -0.36 -22.02 6.17
N ASN A 5 -0.45 -22.10 4.84
CA ASN A 5 0.68 -22.33 3.94
C ASN A 5 1.13 -21.06 3.20
N LYS A 6 0.38 -19.97 3.30
CA LYS A 6 0.63 -18.70 2.61
C LYS A 6 0.16 -17.54 3.47
N ILE A 7 1.01 -16.53 3.62
CA ILE A 7 0.76 -15.31 4.38
C ILE A 7 0.99 -14.13 3.44
N MET A 8 -0.02 -13.26 3.31
CA MET A 8 0.12 -12.01 2.59
C MET A 8 0.19 -10.85 3.59
N VAL A 9 1.17 -9.98 3.42
CA VAL A 9 1.36 -8.79 4.25
C VAL A 9 1.41 -7.53 3.40
N GLY A 10 0.68 -6.50 3.82
CA GLY A 10 0.72 -5.18 3.20
C GLY A 10 1.94 -4.39 3.67
N CYS A 11 2.61 -3.72 2.73
CA CYS A 11 3.70 -2.79 2.99
C CYS A 11 3.45 -1.51 2.21
N ASP A 12 3.09 -0.42 2.91
CA ASP A 12 2.86 0.91 2.34
C ASP A 12 4.06 1.86 2.58
N PHE A 13 5.19 1.33 3.06
CA PHE A 13 6.38 2.08 3.47
C PHE A 13 6.17 3.08 4.61
N SER A 14 5.03 3.03 5.31
CA SER A 14 4.86 3.77 6.56
C SER A 14 5.74 3.19 7.67
N THR A 15 5.95 3.94 8.75
CA THR A 15 6.64 3.44 9.95
C THR A 15 5.93 2.21 10.55
N TYR A 16 4.61 2.10 10.41
CA TYR A 16 3.81 0.97 10.88
C TYR A 16 4.04 -0.31 10.06
N SER A 17 4.40 -0.18 8.78
CA SER A 17 4.65 -1.33 7.90
C SER A 17 5.87 -2.14 8.35
N ASN A 18 6.85 -1.52 9.00
CA ASN A 18 8.06 -2.21 9.45
C ASN A 18 7.75 -3.31 10.47
N ASP A 19 7.06 -2.96 11.57
CA ASP A 19 6.67 -3.94 12.59
C ASP A 19 5.77 -5.03 12.01
N THR A 20 4.83 -4.63 11.13
CA THR A 20 3.92 -5.56 10.45
C THR A 20 4.69 -6.60 9.62
N LEU A 21 5.73 -6.17 8.90
CA LEU A 21 6.61 -7.07 8.14
C LEU A 21 7.39 -8.02 9.05
N VAL A 22 7.93 -7.52 10.17
CA VAL A 22 8.66 -8.35 11.14
C VAL A 22 7.76 -9.45 11.70
N TYR A 23 6.53 -9.11 12.11
CA TYR A 23 5.58 -10.10 12.61
C TYR A 23 5.17 -11.12 11.55
N ALA A 24 4.87 -10.66 10.32
CA ALA A 24 4.48 -11.56 9.23
C ALA A 24 5.61 -12.51 8.83
N ALA A 25 6.85 -12.03 8.78
CA ALA A 25 8.03 -12.85 8.50
C ALA A 25 8.27 -13.88 9.60
N THR A 26 8.20 -13.46 10.87
CA THR A 26 8.34 -14.36 12.03
C THR A 26 7.27 -15.45 12.00
N LEU A 27 6.03 -15.11 11.64
CA LEU A 27 4.93 -16.07 11.55
C LEU A 27 5.11 -17.04 10.38
N ALA A 28 5.51 -16.53 9.21
CA ALA A 28 5.76 -17.35 8.03
C ALA A 28 6.88 -18.36 8.27
N GLU A 29 7.96 -17.94 8.93
CA GLU A 29 9.07 -18.82 9.31
C GLU A 29 8.62 -19.94 10.24
N LYS A 30 7.87 -19.61 11.31
CA LYS A 30 7.37 -20.60 12.28
C LYS A 30 6.39 -21.61 11.66
N LEU A 31 5.61 -21.18 10.68
CA LEU A 31 4.61 -22.01 10.02
C LEU A 31 5.14 -22.69 8.76
N GLN A 32 6.38 -22.42 8.36
CA GLN A 32 6.94 -22.85 7.07
C GLN A 32 6.02 -22.46 5.90
N ALA A 33 5.45 -21.26 6.00
CA ALA A 33 4.52 -20.70 5.03
C ALA A 33 5.23 -19.77 4.05
N GLU A 34 4.73 -19.70 2.82
CA GLU A 34 5.17 -18.70 1.83
C GLU A 34 4.76 -17.30 2.30
N LEU A 35 5.69 -16.34 2.30
CA LEU A 35 5.41 -14.94 2.60
C LEU A 35 5.32 -14.12 1.31
N ILE A 36 4.19 -13.45 1.10
CA ILE A 36 3.97 -12.52 0.00
C ILE A 36 3.87 -11.11 0.56
N ILE A 37 4.76 -10.22 0.13
CA ILE A 37 4.76 -8.81 0.51
C ILE A 37 4.12 -8.00 -0.60
N VAL A 38 3.11 -7.19 -0.28
CA VAL A 38 2.34 -6.43 -1.27
C VAL A 38 2.36 -4.94 -0.93
N ASN A 39 2.78 -4.13 -1.89
CA ASN A 39 2.55 -2.69 -1.88
C ASN A 39 1.46 -2.34 -2.90
N VAL A 40 0.52 -1.48 -2.51
CA VAL A 40 -0.56 -1.02 -3.40
C VAL A 40 -0.27 0.40 -3.84
N ILE A 41 -0.05 0.58 -5.14
CA ILE A 41 0.10 1.89 -5.75
C ILE A 41 -1.28 2.41 -6.15
N ASN A 42 -1.70 3.54 -5.57
CA ASN A 42 -2.96 4.18 -5.94
C ASN A 42 -2.85 4.85 -7.32
N LYS A 43 -3.38 4.19 -8.34
CA LYS A 43 -3.35 4.69 -9.73
C LYS A 43 -3.96 6.09 -9.87
N LYS A 44 -5.03 6.41 -9.12
CA LYS A 44 -5.68 7.73 -9.20
C LYS A 44 -4.70 8.85 -8.82
N ASP A 45 -3.93 8.63 -7.76
CA ASP A 45 -2.99 9.63 -7.26
C ASP A 45 -1.81 9.78 -8.23
N ILE A 46 -1.33 8.66 -8.81
CA ILE A 46 -0.32 8.70 -9.87
C ILE A 46 -0.81 9.46 -11.09
N ASP A 47 -2.03 9.19 -11.57
CA ASP A 47 -2.61 9.85 -12.74
C ASP A 47 -2.79 11.37 -12.48
N ILE A 48 -3.10 11.77 -11.24
CA ILE A 48 -3.15 13.18 -10.81
C ILE A 48 -1.76 13.80 -10.87
N ILE A 49 -0.75 13.16 -10.25
CA ILE A 49 0.63 13.68 -10.22
C ILE A 49 1.19 13.84 -11.64
N LEU A 50 0.96 12.86 -12.52
CA LEU A 50 1.44 12.91 -13.91
C LEU A 50 0.82 14.08 -14.69
N LYS A 51 -0.50 14.26 -14.58
CA LYS A 51 -1.18 15.40 -15.20
C LYS A 51 -0.69 16.75 -14.65
N VAL A 52 -0.36 16.84 -13.35
CA VAL A 52 0.26 18.05 -12.76
C VAL A 52 1.63 18.29 -13.40
N ALA A 53 2.46 17.26 -13.48
CA ALA A 53 3.80 17.32 -14.05
C ALA A 53 3.79 17.70 -15.54
N GLU A 54 2.77 17.26 -16.29
CA GLU A 54 2.55 17.59 -17.70
C GLU A 54 1.99 19.01 -17.92
N GLY A 55 1.78 19.80 -16.85
CA GLY A 55 1.22 21.15 -16.96
C GLY A 55 -0.24 21.20 -17.37
N GLN A 56 -0.96 20.08 -17.27
CA GLN A 56 -2.36 19.94 -17.66
C GLN A 56 -3.33 20.28 -16.52
N PHE A 57 -2.85 20.81 -15.40
CA PHE A 57 -3.66 21.15 -14.24
C PHE A 57 -4.14 22.60 -14.25
N ASP A 58 -5.44 22.80 -14.50
CA ASP A 58 -6.14 24.05 -14.17
C ASP A 58 -6.28 24.17 -12.64
N ARG A 59 -5.99 25.34 -12.08
CA ARG A 59 -5.80 25.60 -10.63
C ARG A 59 -7.07 25.46 -9.75
N ASN A 60 -8.17 24.95 -10.28
CA ASN A 60 -9.48 24.90 -9.61
C ASN A 60 -9.71 23.65 -8.73
N ILE A 61 -8.66 22.94 -8.32
CA ILE A 61 -8.73 21.62 -7.64
C ILE A 61 -9.01 21.71 -6.13
N GLU A 62 -9.04 22.91 -5.52
CA GLU A 62 -9.51 23.07 -4.12
C GLU A 62 -10.89 22.43 -3.90
N LYS A 63 -11.74 22.34 -4.94
CA LYS A 63 -13.06 21.69 -4.88
C LYS A 63 -13.08 20.15 -4.80
N TYR A 64 -11.98 19.46 -5.12
CA TYR A 64 -11.97 17.99 -5.18
C TYR A 64 -11.37 17.32 -3.95
N VAL A 65 -10.56 18.05 -3.17
CA VAL A 65 -9.96 17.56 -1.92
C VAL A 65 -10.99 17.58 -0.77
N GLU A 66 -11.90 18.56 -0.74
CA GLU A 66 -12.95 18.63 0.29
C GLU A 66 -14.00 17.51 0.24
N LYS A 67 -14.10 16.77 -0.88
CA LYS A 67 -15.17 15.75 -1.05
C LYS A 67 -14.79 14.34 -0.59
N SER A 68 -13.58 14.14 -0.06
CA SER A 68 -13.10 12.84 0.42
C SER A 68 -12.69 12.84 1.91
N ALA A 69 -13.13 13.84 2.68
CA ALA A 69 -13.03 13.87 4.14
C ALA A 69 -14.38 13.50 4.79
#